data_AF-A0A8J8CA35-F1
#
_entry.id   AF-A0A8J8CA35-F1
#
_cell.length_a   1.000
_cell.length_b   1.000
_cell.length_c   1.000
_cell.angle_alpha   90.00
_cell.angle_beta   90.00
_cell.angle_gamma   90.00
#
_symmetry.space_group_name_H-M   'P 1'
#
loop_
_entity.id
_entity.type
_entity.pdbx_description
1 polymer ?
#
loop_
_entity_poly.entity_id
_entity_poly.type
_entity_poly.pdbx_seq_one_letter_code
_entity_poly.pdbx_strand_id
1 'polypeptide(L)'
;MHGERQPVADRAELYVRSLLPEGYSQQQAATLDRVDDLIEDGVVGERQVQVCGHQVPASVAATRTAVGALLVTRLAAFQAWAKRNDCSLAPAMELCTVDDSLADAHYRALRLPAVLLAEYRDGDLRCVTPHHDGEAVRSVDDRLDELAAGEPTTFEPLRRTTPLTPTSAMEFEPEDDDSEERDTEEPALIT
;
A
#
# COMPACT_ATOMS: atom_id res chain seq x y z
N MET A 1 36.81 11.44 -9.35
CA MET A 1 36.35 11.31 -7.95
C MET A 1 34.85 11.51 -7.96
N HIS A 2 34.07 10.47 -8.29
CA HIS A 2 32.62 10.52 -8.14
C HIS A 2 32.35 10.18 -6.69
N GLY A 3 32.06 11.19 -5.87
CA GLY A 3 31.22 10.92 -4.71
C GLY A 3 29.87 10.56 -5.29
N GLU A 4 29.58 9.27 -5.41
CA GLU A 4 28.22 8.81 -5.67
C GLU A 4 27.36 9.43 -4.58
N ARG A 5 26.53 10.39 -4.98
CA ARG A 5 25.58 11.00 -4.07
C ARG A 5 24.58 9.89 -3.78
N GLN A 6 24.76 9.24 -2.64
CA GLN A 6 23.91 8.11 -2.26
C GLN A 6 22.48 8.65 -2.13
N PRO A 7 21.49 8.02 -2.79
CA PRO A 7 20.12 8.51 -2.72
C PRO A 7 19.64 8.59 -1.27
N VAL A 8 18.71 9.50 -1.04
CA VAL A 8 18.08 9.68 0.28
C VAL A 8 17.18 8.48 0.58
N ALA A 9 16.53 7.94 -0.45
CA ALA A 9 15.77 6.68 -0.42
C ALA A 9 16.11 5.82 -1.65
N ASP A 10 16.35 4.53 -1.44
CA ASP A 10 16.67 3.62 -2.55
C ASP A 10 15.43 3.28 -3.37
N ARG A 11 14.26 3.20 -2.72
CA ARG A 11 12.98 2.89 -3.39
C ARG A 11 11.84 3.73 -2.83
N ALA A 12 11.04 4.31 -3.72
CA ALA A 12 9.76 4.95 -3.43
C ALA A 12 8.60 4.07 -3.91
N GLU A 13 7.70 3.67 -3.01
CA GLU A 13 6.49 2.93 -3.37
C GLU A 13 5.26 3.84 -3.28
N LEU A 14 4.56 4.00 -4.41
CA LEU A 14 3.35 4.81 -4.51
C LEU A 14 2.12 3.93 -4.62
N TYR A 15 1.16 4.13 -3.72
CA TYR A 15 -0.14 3.47 -3.73
C TYR A 15 -1.18 4.46 -4.25
N VAL A 16 -1.68 4.21 -5.47
CA VAL A 16 -2.51 5.14 -6.23
C VAL A 16 -3.91 4.57 -6.41
N ARG A 17 -4.94 5.35 -6.07
CA ARG A 17 -6.33 4.90 -6.18
C ARG A 17 -6.83 4.91 -7.63
N SER A 18 -7.30 3.77 -8.13
CA SER A 18 -7.64 3.55 -9.57
C SER A 18 -8.91 4.23 -10.10
N LEU A 19 -9.84 4.62 -9.22
CA LEU A 19 -11.18 5.09 -9.60
C LEU A 19 -11.49 6.37 -8.84
N LEU A 20 -10.82 7.45 -9.25
CA LEU A 20 -11.09 8.78 -8.75
C LEU A 20 -11.91 9.59 -9.75
N PRO A 21 -12.74 10.55 -9.27
CA PRO A 21 -13.41 11.52 -10.13
C PRO A 21 -12.42 12.28 -11.02
N GLU A 22 -12.90 12.78 -12.17
CA GLU A 22 -12.09 13.62 -13.06
C GLU A 22 -11.47 14.81 -12.31
N GLY A 23 -10.17 15.05 -12.53
CA GLY A 23 -9.37 16.07 -11.83
C GLY A 23 -8.40 15.48 -10.80
N TYR A 24 -8.77 14.40 -10.11
CA TYR A 24 -7.85 13.71 -9.20
C TYR A 24 -6.76 12.92 -9.93
N SER A 25 -7.04 12.47 -11.16
CA SER A 25 -6.05 11.81 -12.01
C SER A 25 -4.89 12.73 -12.41
N GLN A 26 -5.15 14.03 -12.58
CA GLN A 26 -4.09 15.02 -12.86
C GLN A 26 -3.15 15.20 -11.66
N GLN A 27 -3.69 15.23 -10.44
CA GLN A 27 -2.87 15.38 -9.25
C GLN A 27 -2.05 14.10 -8.97
N GLN A 28 -2.61 12.92 -9.23
CA GLN A 28 -1.86 11.66 -9.18
C GLN A 28 -0.72 11.65 -10.21
N ALA A 29 -0.98 12.07 -11.45
CA ALA A 29 0.03 12.17 -12.49
C ALA A 29 1.16 13.14 -12.09
N ALA A 30 0.81 14.34 -11.61
CA ALA A 30 1.80 15.32 -11.15
C ALA A 30 2.66 14.78 -9.99
N THR A 31 2.07 13.99 -9.08
CA THR A 31 2.84 13.36 -7.99
C THR A 31 3.81 12.30 -8.52
N LEU A 32 3.39 11.51 -9.52
CA LEU A 32 4.24 10.51 -10.17
C LEU A 32 5.38 11.17 -10.94
N ASP A 33 5.08 12.21 -11.71
CA ASP A 33 6.06 12.99 -12.47
C ASP A 33 7.12 13.60 -11.54
N ARG A 34 6.71 14.16 -10.39
CA ARG A 34 7.63 14.67 -9.37
C ARG A 34 8.55 13.59 -8.80
N VAL A 35 8.09 12.36 -8.64
CA VAL A 35 8.96 11.25 -8.21
C VAL A 35 9.90 10.83 -9.32
N ASP A 36 9.45 10.85 -10.57
CA ASP A 36 10.31 10.61 -11.74
C ASP A 36 11.45 11.65 -11.80
N ASP A 37 11.15 12.94 -11.61
CA ASP A 37 12.15 14.01 -11.54
C ASP A 37 13.19 13.75 -10.43
N LEU A 38 12.76 13.32 -9.25
CA LEU A 38 13.66 12.98 -8.14
C LEU A 38 14.55 11.76 -8.42
N ILE A 39 14.10 10.83 -9.27
CA ILE A 39 14.90 9.70 -9.73
C ILE A 39 15.95 10.17 -10.73
N GLU A 40 15.58 11.03 -11.67
CA GLU A 40 16.51 11.62 -12.64
C GLU A 40 17.61 12.43 -11.95
N ASP A 41 17.27 13.14 -10.87
CA ASP A 41 18.20 13.88 -10.02
C ASP A 41 19.06 12.99 -9.09
N GLY A 42 18.80 11.68 -9.04
CA GLY A 42 19.51 10.71 -8.19
C GLY A 42 19.21 10.85 -6.70
N VAL A 43 18.12 11.53 -6.33
CA VAL A 43 17.65 11.66 -4.95
C VAL A 43 16.94 10.38 -4.50
N VAL A 44 16.20 9.76 -5.41
CA VAL A 44 15.51 8.48 -5.23
C VAL A 44 16.10 7.46 -6.21
N GLY A 45 16.33 6.22 -5.77
CA GLY A 45 16.91 5.17 -6.63
C GLY A 45 15.93 4.63 -7.68
N GLU A 46 14.75 4.21 -7.24
CA GLU A 46 13.69 3.68 -8.12
C GLU A 46 12.29 4.02 -7.59
N ARG A 47 11.28 3.97 -8.46
CA ARG A 47 9.88 3.98 -8.04
C ARG A 47 9.15 2.70 -8.38
N GLN A 48 8.16 2.39 -7.56
CA GLN A 48 7.21 1.32 -7.80
C GLN A 48 5.78 1.83 -7.56
N VAL A 49 4.89 1.58 -8.51
CA VAL A 49 3.48 1.98 -8.41
C VAL A 49 2.62 0.76 -8.10
N GLN A 50 1.70 0.91 -7.16
CA GLN A 50 0.70 -0.07 -6.78
C GLN A 50 -0.68 0.55 -6.89
N VAL A 51 -1.57 -0.09 -7.62
CA VAL A 51 -2.93 0.42 -7.81
C VAL A 51 -3.84 -0.17 -6.74
N CYS A 52 -4.51 0.69 -5.98
CA CYS A 52 -5.42 0.29 -4.91
C CYS A 52 -6.86 0.74 -5.18
N GLY A 53 -7.81 0.00 -4.59
CA GLY A 53 -9.21 0.39 -4.54
C GLY A 53 -9.44 1.56 -3.57
N HIS A 54 -10.68 2.07 -3.50
CA HIS A 54 -11.03 3.08 -2.50
C HIS A 54 -10.83 2.59 -1.07
N GLN A 55 -11.17 1.33 -0.86
CA GLN A 55 -11.19 0.67 0.42
C GLN A 55 -10.60 -0.72 0.26
N VAL A 56 -9.94 -1.19 1.31
CA VAL A 56 -9.44 -2.55 1.40
C VAL A 56 -9.95 -3.21 2.67
N PRO A 57 -10.24 -4.51 2.68
CA PRO A 57 -10.60 -5.21 3.91
C PRO A 57 -9.54 -5.00 4.99
N ALA A 58 -9.95 -4.82 6.24
CA ALA A 58 -9.03 -4.52 7.34
C ALA A 58 -8.19 -5.71 7.82
N SER A 59 -8.37 -6.90 7.23
CA SER A 59 -7.62 -8.10 7.59
C SER A 59 -7.40 -9.01 6.38
N VAL A 60 -6.30 -9.77 6.40
CA VAL A 60 -5.95 -10.73 5.34
C VAL A 60 -7.04 -11.80 5.17
N ALA A 61 -7.62 -12.28 6.27
CA ALA A 61 -8.72 -13.25 6.23
C ALA A 61 -9.98 -12.72 5.51
N ALA A 62 -10.16 -11.40 5.46
CA ALA A 62 -11.26 -10.76 4.76
C ALA A 62 -10.90 -10.39 3.30
N THR A 63 -9.68 -10.67 2.86
CA THR A 63 -9.27 -10.46 1.46
C THR A 63 -9.65 -11.66 0.62
N ARG A 64 -10.20 -11.40 -0.57
CA ARG A 64 -10.61 -12.45 -1.53
C ARG A 64 -9.57 -12.70 -2.61
N THR A 65 -8.46 -11.96 -2.57
CA THR A 65 -7.41 -12.00 -3.59
C THR A 65 -6.04 -11.91 -2.93
N ALA A 66 -5.04 -12.57 -3.53
CA ALA A 66 -3.65 -12.50 -3.07
C ALA A 66 -3.11 -11.06 -3.06
N VAL A 67 -3.49 -10.26 -4.07
CA VAL A 67 -3.17 -8.82 -4.14
C VAL A 67 -3.75 -8.06 -2.93
N GLY A 68 -4.98 -8.38 -2.53
CA GLY A 68 -5.58 -7.83 -1.32
C GLY A 68 -4.80 -8.19 -0.06
N ALA A 69 -4.42 -9.46 0.10
CA ALA A 69 -3.65 -9.94 1.25
C ALA A 69 -2.28 -9.24 1.38
N LEU A 70 -1.59 -9.07 0.26
CA LEU A 70 -0.32 -8.34 0.17
C LEU A 70 -0.49 -6.88 0.59
N LEU A 71 -1.52 -6.20 0.07
CA LEU A 71 -1.81 -4.82 0.40
C LEU A 71 -2.14 -4.65 1.89
N VAL A 72 -2.95 -5.53 2.48
CA VAL A 72 -3.24 -5.49 3.93
C VAL A 72 -1.99 -5.69 4.78
N THR A 73 -1.13 -6.64 4.41
CA THR A 73 0.15 -6.87 5.10
C THR A 73 1.02 -5.61 5.05
N ARG A 74 1.02 -4.92 3.91
CA ARG A 74 1.78 -3.68 3.70
C ARG A 74 1.24 -2.52 4.54
N LEU A 75 -0.08 -2.34 4.56
CA LEU A 75 -0.72 -1.32 5.40
C LEU A 75 -0.50 -1.58 6.89
N ALA A 76 -0.43 -2.84 7.33
CA ALA A 76 -0.08 -3.18 8.70
C ALA A 76 1.36 -2.73 9.05
N ALA A 77 2.32 -2.86 8.13
CA ALA A 77 3.67 -2.32 8.31
C ALA A 77 3.66 -0.79 8.42
N PHE A 78 2.83 -0.10 7.65
CA PHE A 78 2.69 1.36 7.75
C PHE A 78 2.14 1.79 9.10
N GLN A 79 1.11 1.11 9.60
CA GLN A 79 0.56 1.37 10.93
C GLN A 79 1.60 1.13 12.04
N ALA A 80 2.41 0.07 11.90
CA ALA A 80 3.50 -0.21 12.83
C ALA A 80 4.59 0.88 12.79
N TRP A 81 4.94 1.38 11.60
CA TRP A 81 5.85 2.51 11.45
C TRP A 81 5.30 3.79 12.09
N ALA A 82 4.03 4.09 11.86
CA ALA A 82 3.40 5.29 12.43
C ALA A 82 3.39 5.24 13.95
N LYS A 83 2.96 4.11 14.54
CA LYS A 83 2.98 3.89 15.99
C LYS A 83 4.39 4.00 16.57
N ARG A 84 5.41 3.53 15.85
CA ARG A 84 6.81 3.60 16.29
C ARG A 84 7.35 5.03 16.35
N ASN A 85 6.82 5.92 15.50
CA ASN A 85 7.25 7.30 15.36
C ASN A 85 6.26 8.28 16.01
N ASP A 86 5.37 7.79 16.89
CA ASP A 86 4.29 8.57 17.52
C ASP A 86 3.41 9.34 16.51
N CYS A 87 3.35 8.84 15.27
CA CYS A 87 2.55 9.37 14.19
C CYS A 87 1.20 8.63 14.07
N SER A 88 0.24 9.29 13.45
CA SER A 88 -1.05 8.71 13.06
C SER A 88 -1.19 8.73 11.54
N LEU A 89 -1.76 7.67 10.95
CA LEU A 89 -2.12 7.69 9.53
C LEU A 89 -3.52 8.28 9.31
N ALA A 90 -4.32 8.39 10.36
CA ALA A 90 -5.56 9.15 10.35
C ALA A 90 -5.27 10.67 10.39
N PRO A 91 -6.05 11.50 9.68
CA PRO A 91 -7.30 11.17 8.99
C PRO A 91 -7.14 10.65 7.55
N ALA A 92 -5.94 10.69 6.99
CA ALA A 92 -5.73 10.35 5.57
C ALA A 92 -5.98 8.87 5.25
N MET A 93 -5.76 7.99 6.21
CA MET A 93 -6.13 6.59 6.18
C MET A 93 -6.91 6.23 7.45
N GLU A 94 -8.15 5.79 7.27
CA GLU A 94 -9.09 5.56 8.37
C GLU A 94 -9.68 4.15 8.33
N LEU A 95 -9.81 3.52 9.49
CA LEU A 95 -10.55 2.27 9.65
C LEU A 95 -12.05 2.58 9.77
N CYS A 96 -12.83 2.20 8.77
CA CYS A 96 -14.27 2.38 8.74
C CYS A 96 -15.00 1.03 8.85
N THR A 97 -16.18 1.03 9.45
CA THR A 97 -17.14 -0.06 9.32
C THR A 97 -18.01 0.21 8.10
N VAL A 98 -18.17 -0.79 7.23
CA VAL A 98 -19.01 -0.72 6.04
C VAL A 98 -20.21 -1.63 6.26
N ASP A 99 -21.39 -1.04 6.11
CA ASP A 99 -22.66 -1.75 6.09
C ASP A 99 -22.92 -2.28 4.68
N ASP A 100 -22.86 -3.59 4.51
CA ASP A 100 -23.28 -4.26 3.27
C ASP A 100 -24.75 -4.64 3.39
N SER A 101 -25.62 -3.71 2.99
CA SER A 101 -27.08 -3.91 3.04
C SER A 101 -27.58 -4.98 2.08
N LEU A 102 -26.78 -5.39 1.08
CA LEU A 102 -27.14 -6.45 0.13
C LEU A 102 -26.89 -7.83 0.74
N ALA A 103 -25.85 -7.96 1.55
CA ALA A 103 -25.48 -9.22 2.22
C ALA A 103 -25.96 -9.30 3.69
N ASP A 104 -26.65 -8.28 4.20
CA ASP A 104 -26.99 -8.10 5.62
C ASP A 104 -25.78 -8.36 6.54
N ALA A 105 -24.63 -7.81 6.14
CA ALA A 105 -23.35 -8.05 6.78
C ALA A 105 -22.61 -6.73 7.04
N HIS A 106 -21.82 -6.71 8.11
CA HIS A 106 -20.92 -5.60 8.42
C HIS A 106 -19.48 -6.08 8.30
N TYR A 107 -18.64 -5.32 7.61
CA TYR A 107 -17.20 -5.60 7.57
C TYR A 107 -16.36 -4.35 7.83
N ARG A 108 -15.14 -4.56 8.32
CA ARG A 108 -14.18 -3.46 8.54
C ARG A 108 -13.31 -3.27 7.32
N ALA A 109 -13.14 -2.02 6.91
CA ALA A 109 -12.31 -1.64 5.78
C ALA A 109 -11.40 -0.46 6.13
N LEU A 110 -10.21 -0.44 5.55
CA LEU A 110 -9.33 0.72 5.57
C LEU A 110 -9.62 1.57 4.35
N ARG A 111 -10.01 2.83 4.57
CA ARG A 111 -10.14 3.84 3.53
C ARG A 111 -8.77 4.40 3.21
N LEU A 112 -8.38 4.34 1.94
CA LEU A 112 -7.07 4.81 1.48
C LEU A 112 -7.18 6.24 0.91
N PRO A 113 -6.12 7.06 1.07
CA PRO A 113 -6.03 8.35 0.39
C PRO A 113 -5.89 8.17 -1.13
N ALA A 114 -5.94 9.27 -1.87
CA ALA A 114 -5.77 9.25 -3.33
C ALA A 114 -4.37 8.76 -3.75
N VAL A 115 -3.35 9.14 -2.98
CA VAL A 115 -1.96 8.72 -3.10
C VAL A 115 -1.38 8.49 -1.71
N LEU A 116 -0.60 7.43 -1.55
CA LEU A 116 0.25 7.18 -0.39
C LEU A 116 1.65 6.85 -0.89
N LEU A 117 2.67 7.45 -0.28
CA LEU A 117 4.08 7.25 -0.57
C LEU A 117 4.75 6.55 0.60
N ALA A 118 5.47 5.46 0.33
CA ALA A 118 6.31 4.78 1.30
C ALA A 118 7.76 4.76 0.80
N GLU A 119 8.68 5.23 1.64
CA GLU A 119 10.10 5.36 1.31
C GLU A 119 10.90 4.25 1.98
N TYR A 120 11.75 3.58 1.20
CA TYR A 120 12.62 2.51 1.68
C TYR A 120 14.08 2.86 1.45
N ARG A 121 14.91 2.46 2.40
CA ARG A 121 16.36 2.50 2.28
C ARG A 121 16.97 1.28 2.96
N ASP A 122 17.85 0.57 2.26
CA ASP A 122 18.45 -0.69 2.70
C ASP A 122 17.39 -1.76 3.08
N GLY A 123 16.20 -1.69 2.48
CA GLY A 123 15.07 -2.58 2.78
C GLY A 123 14.25 -2.22 4.03
N ASP A 124 14.64 -1.16 4.74
CA ASP A 124 13.92 -0.64 5.90
C ASP A 124 12.96 0.48 5.49
N LEU A 125 11.74 0.45 6.04
CA LEU A 125 10.74 1.49 5.84
C LEU A 125 11.14 2.75 6.63
N ARG A 126 11.44 3.84 5.91
CA ARG A 126 11.91 5.11 6.47
C ARG A 126 10.77 6.06 6.79
N CYS A 127 9.84 6.21 5.87
CA CYS A 127 8.76 7.18 5.98
C CYS A 127 7.51 6.68 5.25
N VAL A 128 6.34 7.01 5.78
CA VAL A 128 5.05 6.82 5.10
C VAL A 128 4.32 8.15 5.09
N THR A 129 3.86 8.60 3.93
CA THR A 129 3.02 9.81 3.79
C THR A 129 1.77 9.49 2.97
N PRO A 130 0.62 10.11 3.26
CA PRO A 130 0.41 11.10 4.31
C PRO A 130 0.37 10.51 5.73
N HIS A 131 0.82 11.28 6.72
CA HIS A 131 0.68 10.99 8.14
C HIS A 131 0.45 12.28 8.93
N HIS A 132 0.03 12.16 10.18
CA HIS A 132 -0.10 13.23 11.15
C HIS A 132 0.96 13.02 12.24
N ASP A 133 1.79 14.01 12.48
CA ASP A 133 2.92 13.95 13.44
C ASP A 133 2.57 14.42 14.86
N GLY A 134 1.31 14.82 15.07
CA GLY A 134 0.81 15.36 16.35
C GLY A 134 0.48 16.84 16.26
N GLU A 135 1.03 17.55 15.27
CA GLU A 135 0.77 18.98 15.04
C GLU A 135 0.03 19.22 13.72
N ALA A 136 0.46 18.56 12.65
CA ALA A 136 -0.13 18.76 11.32
C ALA A 136 -0.16 17.47 10.50
N VAL A 137 -0.99 17.48 9.46
CA VAL A 137 -0.94 16.44 8.41
C VAL A 137 0.22 16.76 7.48
N ARG A 138 1.19 15.86 7.42
CA ARG A 138 2.27 15.83 6.44
C ARG A 138 1.76 15.14 5.18
N SER A 139 1.65 15.89 4.09
CA SER A 139 1.18 15.38 2.79
C SER A 139 2.30 14.69 1.99
N VAL A 140 1.93 14.06 0.87
CA VAL A 140 2.92 13.50 -0.07
C VAL A 140 3.73 14.63 -0.71
N ASP A 141 3.08 15.73 -1.11
CA ASP A 141 3.75 16.88 -1.72
C ASP A 141 4.78 17.53 -0.77
N ASP A 142 4.42 17.73 0.51
CA ASP A 142 5.36 18.26 1.51
C ASP A 142 6.62 17.40 1.60
N ARG A 143 6.45 16.08 1.52
CA ARG A 143 7.55 15.13 1.63
C ARG A 143 8.41 15.08 0.36
N LEU A 144 7.81 15.25 -0.81
CA LEU A 144 8.55 15.38 -2.06
C LEU A 144 9.39 16.67 -2.08
N ASP A 145 8.86 17.76 -1.53
CA ASP A 145 9.61 19.03 -1.40
C ASP A 145 10.82 18.87 -0.45
N GLU A 146 10.66 18.18 0.68
CA GLU A 146 11.77 17.85 1.60
C GLU A 146 12.83 16.96 0.93
N LEU A 147 12.40 15.96 0.16
CA LEU A 147 13.31 15.09 -0.59
C LEU A 147 14.11 15.88 -1.63
N ALA A 148 13.45 16.76 -2.38
CA ALA A 148 14.10 17.66 -3.33
C ALA A 148 15.12 18.59 -2.66
N ALA A 149 14.82 19.06 -1.45
CA ALA A 149 15.75 19.84 -0.63
C ALA A 149 16.91 19.00 -0.04
N GLY A 150 16.83 17.67 -0.11
CA GLY A 150 17.82 16.74 0.44
C GLY A 150 17.75 16.63 1.96
N GLU A 151 16.60 16.92 2.57
CA GLU A 151 16.44 16.87 4.01
C GLU A 151 16.37 15.41 4.50
N PRO A 152 17.21 15.03 5.49
CA PRO A 152 17.19 13.68 6.02
C PRO A 152 15.90 13.42 6.80
N THR A 153 15.38 12.19 6.70
CA THR A 153 14.30 11.75 7.58
C THR A 153 14.79 11.63 9.01
N THR A 154 14.06 12.26 9.93
CA THR A 154 14.28 12.15 11.38
C THR A 154 13.57 10.94 12.00
N PHE A 155 12.73 10.27 11.22
CA PHE A 155 11.95 9.11 11.66
C PHE A 155 12.81 7.87 11.91
N GLU A 156 12.45 7.12 12.95
CA GLU A 156 13.01 5.81 13.23
C GLU A 156 12.57 4.80 12.16
N PRO A 157 13.52 4.11 11.50
CA PRO A 157 13.19 3.11 10.51
C PRO A 157 12.47 1.92 11.14
N LEU A 158 11.52 1.35 10.39
CA LEU A 158 10.93 0.06 10.70
C LEU A 158 11.66 -1.02 9.90
N ARG A 159 12.35 -1.92 10.62
CA ARG A 159 13.17 -2.95 10.00
C ARG A 159 12.33 -4.07 9.39
N ARG A 160 12.82 -4.60 8.26
CA ARG A 160 12.24 -5.72 7.49
C ARG A 160 10.84 -5.45 6.95
N THR A 161 10.82 -4.83 5.80
CA THR A 161 9.63 -4.76 4.95
C THR A 161 10.01 -5.33 3.58
N THR A 162 9.66 -6.59 3.33
CA THR A 162 9.88 -7.21 2.02
C THR A 162 9.17 -6.36 0.95
N PRO A 163 9.81 -6.02 -0.17
CA PRO A 163 9.14 -5.32 -1.26
C PRO A 163 7.94 -6.14 -1.75
N LEU A 164 6.87 -5.43 -2.11
CA LEU A 164 5.76 -6.06 -2.84
C LEU A 164 6.19 -6.22 -4.31
N THR A 165 6.96 -7.23 -4.69
CA THR A 165 7.33 -7.36 -6.12
C THR A 165 6.09 -7.60 -6.99
N PRO A 166 5.88 -6.85 -8.10
CA PRO A 166 4.71 -7.00 -8.97
C PRO A 166 4.57 -8.42 -9.56
N THR A 167 5.68 -9.14 -9.69
CA THR A 167 5.71 -10.56 -10.09
C THR A 167 4.86 -11.46 -9.19
N SER A 168 4.80 -11.22 -7.87
CA SER A 168 4.00 -12.05 -6.96
C SER A 168 2.48 -11.88 -7.14
N ALA A 169 2.04 -10.84 -7.87
CA ALA A 169 0.63 -10.65 -8.22
C ALA A 169 0.24 -11.38 -9.53
N MET A 170 1.20 -11.70 -10.40
CA MET A 170 0.97 -12.36 -11.70
C MET A 170 1.25 -13.87 -11.71
N GLU A 171 1.91 -14.43 -10.71
CA GLU A 171 2.22 -15.88 -10.63
C GLU A 171 1.10 -16.76 -10.05
N PHE A 172 -0.12 -16.22 -9.89
CA PHE A 172 -1.27 -17.08 -9.60
C PHE A 172 -1.75 -17.76 -10.88
N GLU A 173 -1.16 -18.91 -11.19
CA GLU A 173 -1.86 -19.93 -11.95
C GLU A 173 -3.12 -20.29 -11.14
N PRO A 174 -4.34 -20.20 -11.70
CA PRO A 174 -5.50 -20.70 -11.00
C PRO A 174 -5.24 -22.19 -10.73
N GLU A 175 -5.12 -22.58 -9.46
CA GLU A 175 -5.28 -23.99 -9.10
C GLU A 175 -6.68 -24.36 -9.57
N ASP A 176 -6.74 -25.13 -10.67
CA ASP A 176 -7.94 -25.79 -11.13
C ASP A 176 -8.57 -26.48 -9.93
N ASP A 177 -9.75 -25.99 -9.52
CA ASP A 177 -10.63 -26.66 -8.57
C ASP A 177 -11.15 -27.91 -9.27
N ASP A 178 -10.32 -28.96 -9.26
CA ASP A 178 -10.71 -30.32 -9.57
C ASP A 178 -11.63 -30.77 -8.42
N SER A 179 -12.90 -30.36 -8.52
CA SER A 179 -13.99 -30.91 -7.73
C SER A 179 -14.14 -32.39 -8.11
N GLU A 180 -13.34 -33.22 -7.46
CA GLU A 180 -13.42 -34.67 -7.48
C GLU A 180 -14.73 -35.08 -6.77
N GLU A 181 -15.85 -35.15 -7.50
CA GLU A 181 -17.08 -35.80 -7.04
C GLU A 181 -16.81 -37.30 -6.86
N ARG A 182 -16.35 -37.67 -5.66
CA ARG A 182 -16.34 -39.06 -5.22
C ARG A 182 -17.56 -39.36 -4.35
N ASP A 183 -18.47 -40.10 -4.97
CA ASP A 183 -19.10 -41.32 -4.45
C ASP A 183 -20.01 -41.18 -3.22
N THR A 184 -21.32 -41.31 -3.42
CA THR A 184 -22.22 -41.83 -2.37
C THR A 184 -22.99 -43.01 -2.93
N GLU A 185 -22.43 -44.19 -2.66
CA GLU A 185 -23.01 -45.51 -2.82
C GLU A 185 -24.40 -45.65 -2.15
N GLU A 186 -25.22 -46.47 -2.79
CA GLU A 186 -26.60 -46.89 -2.49
C GLU A 186 -26.87 -47.35 -1.04
N PRO A 187 -28.14 -47.39 -0.58
CA PRO A 187 -28.85 -48.66 -0.69
C PRO A 187 -30.38 -48.59 -0.93
N ALA A 188 -30.84 -49.46 -1.84
CA ALA A 188 -31.89 -50.48 -1.73
C ALA A 188 -33.28 -50.22 -1.06
N LEU A 189 -34.32 -50.63 -1.84
CA LEU A 189 -35.54 -51.40 -1.51
C LEU A 189 -36.95 -50.74 -1.43
N ILE A 190 -37.86 -51.37 -2.21
CA ILE A 190 -39.32 -51.59 -2.04
C ILE A 190 -40.22 -50.36 -2.36
N THR A 191 -41.24 -50.42 -3.23
CA THR A 191 -42.25 -51.48 -3.45
C THR A 191 -42.74 -51.61 -4.89
#